data_AF-A0A3D2MZU8-F1
#
_entry.id   AF-A0A3D2MZU8-F1
#
_cell.length_a   1.000
_cell.length_b   1.000
_cell.length_c   1.000
_cell.angle_alpha   90.00
_cell.angle_beta   90.00
_cell.angle_gamma   90.00
#
_symmetry.space_group_name_H-M   'P 1'
#
loop_
_entity.id
_entity.type
_entity.pdbx_description
1 polymer ?
#
loop_
_entity_poly.entity_id
_entity_poly.type
_entity_poly.pdbx_seq_one_letter_code
_entity_poly.pdbx_strand_id
1 'polypeptide(L)'
;MKIGKSEYALRRKRLMSEMAPDSVAIIPAAREVTRSRDTAYPFRQNSDFYYLTGFQEPDAVLLLLPGRRQGQVLMFCRDRDPERELWDGYREGPEGVVQRFGMNDAYPISDLDEIAPGLIEGRSTIYYSMGHDDLVDRQVLGWVNHIRTQVRTGAKPPGDISDLAFILHEHRLIKSDSELRIMQRAADISSEAHCRAMRECRSGRF
;
A
#
# COMPACT_ATOMS: atom_id res chain seq x y z
N MET A 1 9.45 3.68 -19.26
CA MET A 1 9.06 2.29 -18.92
C MET A 1 8.27 2.32 -17.63
N LYS A 2 7.18 1.55 -17.53
CA LYS A 2 6.34 1.46 -16.32
C LYS A 2 5.91 0.00 -16.12
N ILE A 3 5.70 -0.39 -14.87
CA ILE A 3 5.07 -1.68 -14.55
C ILE A 3 3.60 -1.62 -15.01
N GLY A 4 3.15 -2.67 -15.70
CA GLY A 4 1.78 -2.73 -16.23
C GLY A 4 0.76 -3.13 -15.16
N LYS A 5 -0.52 -2.75 -15.37
CA LYS A 5 -1.63 -3.10 -14.47
C LYS A 5 -1.75 -4.61 -14.19
N SER A 6 -1.52 -5.42 -15.22
CA SER A 6 -1.58 -6.89 -15.11
C SER A 6 -0.51 -7.45 -14.18
N GLU A 7 0.68 -6.85 -14.14
CA GLU A 7 1.76 -7.29 -13.26
C GLU A 7 1.42 -6.99 -11.78
N TYR A 8 0.83 -5.82 -11.49
CA TYR A 8 0.32 -5.52 -10.15
C TYR A 8 -0.77 -6.50 -9.71
N ALA A 9 -1.70 -6.83 -10.61
CA ALA A 9 -2.73 -7.84 -10.32
C ALA A 9 -2.12 -9.22 -10.05
N LEU A 10 -1.09 -9.62 -10.80
CA LEU A 10 -0.38 -10.89 -10.59
C LEU A 10 0.32 -10.92 -9.23
N ARG A 11 0.98 -9.82 -8.81
CA ARG A 11 1.62 -9.71 -7.49
C ARG A 11 0.61 -9.89 -6.36
N ARG A 12 -0.54 -9.20 -6.42
CA ARG A 12 -1.63 -9.36 -5.45
C ARG A 12 -2.16 -10.78 -5.42
N LYS A 13 -2.37 -11.40 -6.60
CA LYS A 13 -2.84 -12.78 -6.71
C LYS A 13 -1.85 -13.77 -6.09
N ARG A 14 -0.56 -13.62 -6.38
CA ARG A 14 0.50 -14.47 -5.82
C ARG A 14 0.54 -14.36 -4.29
N LEU A 15 0.53 -13.13 -3.77
CA LEU A 15 0.48 -12.90 -2.33
C LEU A 15 -0.73 -13.59 -1.68
N MET A 16 -1.92 -13.39 -2.24
CA MET A 16 -3.14 -14.03 -1.72
C MET A 16 -3.11 -15.56 -1.77
N SER A 17 -2.38 -16.17 -2.72
CA SER A 17 -2.25 -17.63 -2.80
C SER A 17 -1.34 -18.25 -1.75
N GLU A 18 -0.48 -17.45 -1.11
CA GLU A 18 0.46 -17.90 -0.07
C GLU A 18 -0.06 -17.57 1.35
N MET A 19 -1.15 -16.81 1.45
CA MET A 19 -1.83 -16.51 2.72
C MET A 19 -2.66 -17.70 3.21
N ALA A 20 -2.82 -17.80 4.53
CA ALA A 20 -3.72 -18.79 5.13
C ALA A 20 -5.17 -18.61 4.62
N PRO A 21 -5.98 -19.69 4.58
CA PRO A 21 -7.42 -19.57 4.35
C PRO A 21 -8.07 -18.61 5.34
N ASP A 22 -9.21 -18.03 4.96
CA ASP A 22 -9.98 -17.12 5.80
C ASP A 22 -9.15 -15.98 6.42
N SER A 23 -8.20 -15.44 5.68
CA SER A 23 -7.34 -14.35 6.13
C SER A 23 -7.70 -13.01 5.49
N VAL A 24 -7.05 -11.95 5.99
CA VAL A 24 -7.05 -10.60 5.43
C VAL A 24 -5.64 -10.03 5.50
N ALA A 25 -5.17 -9.36 4.44
CA ALA A 25 -3.95 -8.57 4.49
C ALA A 25 -4.28 -7.08 4.47
N ILE A 26 -3.58 -6.32 5.31
CA ILE A 26 -3.75 -4.87 5.50
C ILE A 26 -2.41 -4.21 5.16
N ILE A 27 -2.39 -3.44 4.07
CA ILE A 27 -1.17 -2.81 3.57
C ILE A 27 -1.41 -1.29 3.51
N PRO A 28 -0.86 -0.51 4.46
CA PRO A 28 -1.01 0.93 4.47
C PRO A 28 -0.07 1.63 3.47
N ALA A 29 -0.55 2.72 2.87
CA ALA A 29 0.27 3.67 2.14
C ALA A 29 1.13 4.49 3.12
N ALA A 30 2.13 5.18 2.58
CA ALA A 30 2.85 6.22 3.31
C ALA A 30 1.97 7.46 3.50
N ARG A 31 2.33 8.24 4.51
CA ARG A 31 1.76 9.56 4.79
C ARG A 31 2.72 10.66 4.33
N GLU A 32 2.20 11.86 4.16
CA GLU A 32 3.05 13.04 3.96
C GLU A 32 3.88 13.31 5.22
N VAL A 33 5.13 13.74 5.03
CA VAL A 33 6.06 13.98 6.14
C VAL A 33 6.40 15.46 6.19
N THR A 34 6.12 16.08 7.34
CA THR A 34 6.43 17.49 7.58
C THR A 34 7.95 17.72 7.51
N ARG A 35 8.35 18.70 6.70
CA ARG A 35 9.72 19.22 6.66
C ARG A 35 9.90 20.39 7.62
N SER A 36 9.02 21.39 7.55
CA SER A 36 9.03 22.53 8.46
C SER A 36 7.67 23.21 8.47
N ARG A 37 7.04 23.31 9.64
CA ARG A 37 5.71 23.92 9.83
C ARG A 37 4.69 23.35 8.84
N ASP A 38 4.24 24.16 7.89
CA ASP A 38 3.24 23.90 6.86
C ASP A 38 3.83 23.31 5.56
N THR A 39 5.14 23.07 5.51
CA THR A 39 5.81 22.47 4.34
C THR A 39 6.12 20.99 4.55
N ALA A 40 5.87 20.18 3.53
CA ALA A 40 6.17 18.76 3.48
C ALA A 40 7.43 18.44 2.67
N TYR A 41 8.03 17.29 2.93
CA TYR A 41 8.99 16.68 2.00
C TYR A 41 8.29 16.19 0.73
N PRO A 42 9.02 16.04 -0.39
CA PRO A 42 8.49 15.34 -1.55
C PRO A 42 7.95 13.96 -1.15
N PHE A 43 6.71 13.67 -1.53
CA PHE A 43 6.06 12.42 -1.15
C PHE A 43 6.82 11.21 -1.70
N ARG A 44 7.06 10.23 -0.82
CA ARG A 44 7.59 8.91 -1.18
C ARG A 44 6.68 7.85 -0.58
N GLN A 45 6.06 7.09 -1.46
CA GLN A 45 5.15 6.01 -1.09
C GLN A 45 5.82 4.93 -0.22
N ASN A 46 5.05 4.12 0.50
CA ASN A 46 5.54 2.88 1.10
C ASN A 46 5.90 1.87 -0.01
N SER A 47 7.06 1.20 0.09
CA SER A 47 7.54 0.35 -1.02
C SER A 47 6.72 -0.92 -1.21
N ASP A 48 6.19 -1.52 -0.14
CA ASP A 48 5.33 -2.71 -0.19
C ASP A 48 3.97 -2.37 -0.77
N PHE A 49 3.37 -1.28 -0.31
CA PHE A 49 2.14 -0.73 -0.88
C PHE A 49 2.31 -0.41 -2.37
N TYR A 50 3.37 0.32 -2.75
CA TYR A 50 3.63 0.66 -4.14
C TYR A 50 3.90 -0.57 -5.00
N TYR A 51 4.59 -1.59 -4.46
CA TYR A 51 4.86 -2.83 -5.17
C TYR A 51 3.58 -3.58 -5.55
N LEU A 52 2.54 -3.53 -4.70
CA LEU A 52 1.26 -4.20 -4.92
C LEU A 52 0.25 -3.38 -5.73
N THR A 53 0.38 -2.05 -5.74
CA THR A 53 -0.67 -1.15 -6.26
C THR A 53 -0.21 -0.29 -7.42
N GLY A 54 1.02 0.20 -7.42
CA GLY A 54 1.47 1.29 -8.28
C GLY A 54 0.86 2.66 -7.94
N PHE A 55 0.08 2.76 -6.86
CA PHE A 55 -0.63 3.98 -6.45
C PHE A 55 0.30 4.95 -5.71
N GLN A 56 0.24 6.24 -6.06
CA GLN A 56 1.22 7.24 -5.62
C GLN A 56 0.62 8.38 -4.80
N GLU A 57 -0.60 8.23 -4.26
CA GLU A 57 -1.15 9.20 -3.31
C GLU A 57 -0.97 8.71 -1.86
N PRO A 58 -0.85 9.64 -0.90
CA PRO A 58 -0.82 9.34 0.53
C PRO A 58 -2.19 8.89 1.06
N ASP A 59 -2.22 8.46 2.32
CA ASP A 59 -3.43 8.13 3.09
C ASP A 59 -4.39 7.20 2.35
N ALA A 60 -3.86 6.02 2.02
CA ALA A 60 -4.60 4.93 1.43
C ALA A 60 -4.27 3.61 2.15
N VAL A 61 -5.17 2.63 2.08
CA VAL A 61 -4.95 1.29 2.62
C VAL A 61 -5.47 0.26 1.62
N LEU A 62 -4.62 -0.68 1.24
CA LEU A 62 -5.00 -1.83 0.43
C LEU A 62 -5.42 -2.96 1.37
N LEU A 63 -6.62 -3.51 1.16
CA LEU A 63 -7.07 -4.74 1.78
C LEU A 63 -7.13 -5.88 0.77
N LEU A 64 -6.50 -7.01 1.11
CA LEU A 64 -6.60 -8.25 0.35
C LEU A 64 -7.38 -9.29 1.15
N LEU A 65 -8.47 -9.78 0.59
CA LEU A 65 -9.44 -10.67 1.22
C LEU A 65 -9.60 -11.93 0.36
N PRO A 66 -8.64 -12.88 0.39
CA PRO A 66 -8.74 -14.13 -0.36
C PRO A 66 -10.10 -14.81 -0.13
N GLY A 67 -10.69 -15.31 -1.21
CA GLY A 67 -11.98 -16.03 -1.16
C GLY A 67 -13.24 -15.18 -1.00
N ARG A 68 -13.14 -13.85 -0.81
CA ARG A 68 -14.32 -12.97 -0.73
C ARG A 68 -15.04 -12.88 -2.09
N ARG A 69 -16.35 -13.13 -2.11
CA ARG A 69 -17.18 -13.16 -3.33
C ARG A 69 -17.39 -11.77 -3.93
N GLN A 70 -17.54 -10.75 -3.09
CA GLN A 70 -17.80 -9.35 -3.48
C GLN A 70 -16.53 -8.60 -3.91
N GLY A 71 -15.49 -9.32 -4.34
CA GLY A 71 -14.17 -8.75 -4.63
C GLY A 71 -13.16 -9.03 -3.53
N GLN A 72 -11.94 -9.37 -3.93
CA GLN A 72 -10.85 -9.75 -3.03
C GLN A 72 -9.85 -8.61 -2.84
N VAL A 73 -9.87 -7.59 -3.70
CA VAL A 73 -8.93 -6.48 -3.69
C VAL A 73 -9.70 -5.19 -3.47
N LEU A 74 -9.62 -4.63 -2.27
CA LEU A 74 -10.27 -3.38 -1.91
C LEU A 74 -9.22 -2.32 -1.58
N MET A 75 -9.52 -1.06 -1.86
CA MET A 75 -8.65 0.05 -1.47
C MET A 75 -9.45 1.16 -0.81
N PHE A 76 -8.94 1.66 0.30
CA PHE A 76 -9.39 2.89 0.93
C PHE A 76 -8.46 4.00 0.49
N CYS A 77 -8.98 5.15 0.06
CA CYS A 77 -8.17 6.27 -0.41
C CYS A 77 -8.86 7.60 -0.13
N ARG A 78 -8.15 8.72 -0.26
CA ARG A 78 -8.75 10.05 -0.13
C ARG A 78 -9.89 10.21 -1.15
N ASP A 79 -11.02 10.74 -0.70
CA ASP A 79 -12.10 11.12 -1.60
C ASP A 79 -11.68 12.30 -2.48
N ARG A 80 -12.38 12.46 -3.60
CA ARG A 80 -12.22 13.64 -4.44
C ARG A 80 -12.75 14.86 -3.72
N ASP A 81 -11.96 15.92 -3.78
CA ASP A 81 -12.30 17.19 -3.17
C ASP A 81 -11.92 18.29 -4.18
N PRO A 82 -12.87 18.77 -4.99
CA PRO A 82 -12.59 19.75 -6.04
C PRO A 82 -11.94 21.03 -5.52
N GLU A 83 -12.25 21.45 -4.28
CA GLU A 83 -11.64 22.64 -3.70
C GLU A 83 -10.18 22.38 -3.34
N ARG A 84 -9.86 21.22 -2.75
CA ARG A 84 -8.47 20.83 -2.46
C ARG A 84 -7.67 20.44 -3.69
N GLU A 85 -8.30 19.88 -4.73
CA GLU A 85 -7.62 19.51 -5.98
C GLU A 85 -7.00 20.73 -6.68
N LEU A 86 -7.53 21.94 -6.44
CA LEU A 86 -6.94 23.19 -6.92
C LEU A 86 -5.60 23.52 -6.26
N TRP A 87 -5.36 23.03 -5.05
CA TRP A 87 -4.17 23.33 -4.24
C TRP A 87 -3.18 22.16 -4.21
N ASP A 88 -3.69 20.96 -3.91
CA ASP A 88 -2.89 19.75 -3.70
C ASP A 88 -2.66 18.97 -5.01
N GLY A 89 -3.39 19.33 -6.06
CA GLY A 89 -3.43 18.60 -7.33
C GLY A 89 -4.51 17.52 -7.37
N TYR A 90 -4.62 16.88 -8.53
CA TYR A 90 -5.64 15.87 -8.83
C TYR A 90 -5.60 14.70 -7.84
N ARG A 91 -6.78 14.24 -7.43
CA ARG A 91 -6.97 13.02 -6.64
C ARG A 91 -7.72 11.99 -7.45
N GLU A 92 -7.25 10.75 -7.33
CA GLU A 92 -7.82 9.60 -8.01
C GLU A 92 -9.25 9.31 -7.55
N GLY A 93 -9.49 9.37 -6.23
CA GLY A 93 -10.75 8.98 -5.60
C GLY A 93 -11.08 7.49 -5.75
N PRO A 94 -12.13 7.01 -5.06
CA PRO A 94 -12.55 5.61 -5.13
C PRO A 94 -12.79 5.11 -6.57
N GLU A 95 -13.50 5.88 -7.40
CA GLU A 95 -13.79 5.47 -8.78
C GLU A 95 -12.53 5.38 -9.63
N GLY A 96 -11.61 6.35 -9.46
CA GLY A 96 -10.33 6.37 -10.17
C GLY A 96 -9.47 5.17 -9.80
N VAL A 97 -9.41 4.84 -8.51
CA VAL A 97 -8.68 3.68 -8.00
C VAL A 97 -9.17 2.37 -8.62
N VAL A 98 -10.49 2.17 -8.72
CA VAL A 98 -11.08 0.99 -9.37
C VAL A 98 -10.72 0.95 -10.86
N GLN A 99 -10.95 2.04 -11.59
CA GLN A 99 -10.75 2.09 -13.05
C GLN A 99 -9.27 2.01 -13.45
N ARG A 100 -8.38 2.64 -12.69
CA ARG A 100 -6.98 2.84 -13.08
C ARG A 100 -6.02 1.85 -12.42
N PHE A 101 -6.30 1.36 -11.21
CA PHE A 101 -5.39 0.48 -10.48
C PHE A 101 -5.87 -0.97 -10.34
N GLY A 102 -7.06 -1.28 -10.86
CA GLY A 102 -7.60 -2.64 -10.94
C GLY A 102 -7.98 -3.19 -9.57
N MET A 103 -8.52 -2.32 -8.71
CA MET A 103 -9.20 -2.72 -7.48
C MET A 103 -10.60 -3.25 -7.84
N ASN A 104 -11.12 -4.18 -7.04
CA ASN A 104 -12.48 -4.66 -7.22
C ASN A 104 -13.50 -3.65 -6.69
N ASP A 105 -13.15 -2.96 -5.61
CA ASP A 105 -13.95 -1.89 -5.02
C ASP A 105 -13.03 -0.91 -4.29
N ALA A 106 -13.53 0.29 -4.02
CA ALA A 106 -12.81 1.28 -3.23
C ALA A 106 -13.75 2.17 -2.43
N TYR A 107 -13.26 2.68 -1.30
CA TYR A 107 -14.02 3.53 -0.39
C TYR A 107 -13.18 4.74 0.07
N PRO A 108 -13.83 5.82 0.55
CA PRO A 108 -13.13 6.89 1.25
C PRO A 108 -12.34 6.37 2.45
N ILE A 109 -11.14 6.89 2.66
CA ILE A 109 -10.26 6.52 3.78
C ILE A 109 -10.87 6.87 5.14
N SER A 110 -11.79 7.85 5.18
CA SER A 110 -12.59 8.19 6.36
C SER A 110 -13.44 7.03 6.86
N ASP A 111 -13.85 6.13 5.97
CA ASP A 111 -14.79 5.06 6.26
C ASP A 111 -14.05 3.78 6.70
N LEU A 112 -12.71 3.80 6.67
CA LEU A 112 -11.87 2.65 6.98
C LEU A 112 -12.14 2.10 8.37
N ASP A 113 -12.23 2.98 9.39
CA ASP A 113 -12.41 2.54 10.78
C ASP A 113 -13.82 1.97 11.05
N GLU A 114 -14.80 2.34 10.24
CA GLU A 114 -16.17 1.80 10.30
C GLU A 114 -16.27 0.46 9.57
N ILE A 115 -15.65 0.36 8.38
CA ILE A 115 -15.82 -0.79 7.49
C ILE A 115 -14.83 -1.93 7.81
N ALA A 116 -13.58 -1.62 8.16
CA ALA A 116 -12.53 -2.63 8.36
C ALA A 116 -12.89 -3.69 9.41
N PRO A 117 -13.49 -3.37 10.58
CA PRO A 117 -13.90 -4.38 11.55
C PRO A 117 -14.83 -5.45 10.94
N GLY A 118 -15.81 -5.05 10.12
CA GLY A 118 -16.72 -5.99 9.46
C GLY A 118 -16.06 -6.83 8.36
N LEU A 119 -14.98 -6.35 7.74
CA LEU A 119 -14.19 -7.12 6.77
C LEU A 119 -13.23 -8.11 7.44
N ILE A 120 -12.78 -7.79 8.66
CA ILE A 120 -11.91 -8.61 9.49
C ILE A 120 -12.72 -9.68 10.26
N GLU A 121 -13.96 -9.38 10.63
CA GLU A 121 -14.82 -10.32 11.33
C GLU A 121 -14.96 -11.65 10.56
N GLY A 122 -14.80 -12.76 11.27
CA GLY A 122 -14.87 -14.09 10.69
C GLY A 122 -13.59 -14.56 10.01
N ARG A 123 -12.55 -13.71 9.92
CA ARG A 123 -11.22 -14.09 9.45
C ARG A 123 -10.40 -14.67 10.58
N SER A 124 -9.63 -15.72 10.30
CA SER A 124 -8.74 -16.36 11.28
C SER A 124 -7.44 -15.59 11.49
N THR A 125 -6.89 -15.01 10.42
CA THR A 125 -5.55 -14.42 10.42
C THR A 125 -5.53 -13.04 9.79
N ILE A 126 -4.94 -12.05 10.47
CA ILE A 126 -4.59 -10.75 9.90
C ILE A 126 -3.11 -10.78 9.49
N TYR A 127 -2.82 -10.37 8.25
CA TYR A 127 -1.47 -10.12 7.77
C TYR A 127 -1.21 -8.63 7.65
N TYR A 128 -0.21 -8.10 8.36
CA TYR A 128 0.29 -6.73 8.16
C TYR A 128 1.71 -6.60 8.72
N SER A 129 2.44 -5.53 8.40
CA SER A 129 3.81 -5.31 8.89
C SER A 129 3.82 -4.79 10.34
N MET A 130 3.64 -5.69 11.31
CA MET A 130 3.59 -5.38 12.75
C MET A 130 4.89 -4.73 13.24
N GLY A 131 4.78 -3.67 14.04
CA GLY A 131 5.93 -3.00 14.66
C GLY A 131 6.68 -2.03 13.74
N HIS A 132 6.19 -1.83 12.50
CA HIS A 132 6.77 -0.86 11.57
C HIS A 132 6.17 0.56 11.71
N ASP A 133 4.90 0.67 12.13
CA ASP A 133 4.19 1.94 12.31
C ASP A 133 3.22 1.82 13.49
N ASP A 134 3.55 2.51 14.59
CA ASP A 134 2.76 2.54 15.83
C ASP A 134 1.29 2.94 15.61
N LEU A 135 1.00 3.82 14.65
CA LEU A 135 -0.36 4.26 14.37
C LEU A 135 -1.15 3.14 13.72
N VAL A 136 -0.54 2.42 12.79
CA VAL A 136 -1.15 1.25 12.14
C VAL A 136 -1.35 0.12 13.15
N ASP A 137 -0.36 -0.15 14.00
CA ASP A 137 -0.46 -1.15 15.06
C ASP A 137 -1.65 -0.86 16.00
N ARG A 138 -1.77 0.38 16.48
CA ARG A 138 -2.90 0.79 17.34
C ARG A 138 -4.23 0.67 16.62
N GLN A 139 -4.29 1.04 15.34
CA GLN A 139 -5.52 1.00 14.56
C GLN A 139 -6.00 -0.44 14.36
N VAL A 140 -5.12 -1.35 13.93
CA VAL A 140 -5.43 -2.78 13.73
C VAL A 140 -5.86 -3.43 15.05
N LEU A 141 -5.14 -3.19 16.14
CA LEU A 141 -5.52 -3.70 17.47
C LEU A 141 -6.86 -3.12 17.93
N GLY A 142 -7.14 -1.86 17.61
CA GLY A 142 -8.43 -1.21 17.85
C GLY A 142 -9.59 -1.95 17.18
N TRP A 143 -9.45 -2.29 15.90
CA TRP A 143 -10.45 -3.08 15.17
C TRP A 143 -10.65 -4.47 15.78
N VAL A 144 -9.57 -5.18 16.12
CA VAL A 144 -9.66 -6.49 16.77
C VAL A 144 -10.36 -6.40 18.12
N ASN A 145 -10.05 -5.38 18.92
CA ASN A 145 -10.69 -5.15 20.21
C ASN A 145 -12.18 -4.85 20.04
N HIS A 146 -12.56 -4.04 19.04
CA HIS A 146 -13.96 -3.77 18.71
C HIS A 146 -14.73 -5.07 18.42
N ILE A 147 -14.20 -5.93 17.56
CA ILE A 147 -14.82 -7.24 17.24
C ILE A 147 -14.93 -8.12 18.49
N ARG A 148 -13.90 -8.11 19.37
CA ARG A 148 -13.92 -8.86 20.63
C ARG A 148 -15.07 -8.44 21.57
N THR A 149 -15.47 -7.18 21.56
CA THR A 149 -16.63 -6.73 22.37
C THR A 149 -17.95 -7.34 21.91
N GLN A 150 -18.04 -7.75 20.64
CA GLN A 150 -19.23 -8.31 19.99
C GLN A 150 -19.25 -9.85 19.98
N VAL A 151 -18.30 -10.52 20.65
CA VAL A 151 -18.26 -11.99 20.73
C VAL A 151 -19.55 -12.55 21.36
N ARG A 152 -20.14 -11.84 22.32
CA ARG A 152 -21.42 -12.23 22.95
C ARG A 152 -22.60 -12.23 21.97
N THR A 153 -22.51 -11.48 20.88
CA THR A 153 -23.52 -11.44 19.81
C THR A 153 -23.16 -12.35 18.64
N GLY A 154 -22.12 -13.18 18.76
CA GLY A 154 -21.71 -14.18 17.77
C GLY A 154 -20.53 -13.78 16.88
N ALA A 155 -19.94 -12.59 17.09
CA ALA A 155 -18.80 -12.15 16.29
C ALA A 155 -17.57 -13.04 16.51
N LYS A 156 -16.78 -13.23 15.45
CA LYS A 156 -15.57 -14.06 15.46
C LYS A 156 -14.33 -13.19 15.23
N PRO A 157 -13.61 -12.80 16.29
CA PRO A 157 -12.37 -12.06 16.15
C PRO A 157 -11.25 -12.97 15.59
N PRO A 158 -10.28 -12.40 14.88
CA PRO A 158 -9.13 -13.14 14.42
C PRO A 158 -8.30 -13.67 15.59
N GLY A 159 -7.79 -14.89 15.42
CA GLY A 159 -6.97 -15.58 16.41
C GLY A 159 -5.48 -15.27 16.25
N ASP A 160 -5.05 -15.04 15.00
CA ASP A 160 -3.65 -14.88 14.65
C ASP A 160 -3.38 -13.54 13.96
N ILE A 161 -2.20 -13.00 14.23
CA ILE A 161 -1.61 -11.90 13.48
C ILE A 161 -0.26 -12.39 12.96
N SER A 162 -0.02 -12.22 11.67
CA SER A 162 1.21 -12.65 11.01
C SER A 162 1.86 -11.48 10.27
N ASP A 163 3.19 -11.45 10.29
CA ASP A 163 3.93 -10.41 9.58
C ASP A 163 3.96 -10.69 8.07
N LEU A 164 3.39 -9.76 7.32
CA LEU A 164 3.32 -9.81 5.86
C LEU A 164 4.70 -9.66 5.19
N ALA A 165 5.65 -9.01 5.86
CA ALA A 165 6.97 -8.70 5.30
C ALA A 165 7.72 -9.97 4.87
N PHE A 166 7.62 -11.06 5.64
CA PHE A 166 8.29 -12.33 5.32
C PHE A 166 7.90 -12.90 3.95
N ILE A 167 6.62 -12.79 3.58
CA ILE A 167 6.13 -13.28 2.28
C ILE A 167 6.48 -12.26 1.19
N LEU A 168 6.16 -10.99 1.44
CA LEU A 168 6.23 -9.96 0.41
C LEU A 168 7.67 -9.60 0.04
N HIS A 169 8.61 -9.66 0.98
CA HIS A 169 10.01 -9.33 0.71
C HIS A 169 10.71 -10.43 -0.10
N GLU A 170 10.31 -11.69 0.05
CA GLU A 170 10.73 -12.77 -0.85
C GLU A 170 10.23 -12.56 -2.28
N HIS A 171 9.00 -12.05 -2.46
CA HIS A 171 8.49 -11.69 -3.79
C HIS A 171 9.30 -10.56 -4.42
N ARG A 172 9.69 -9.57 -3.61
CA ARG A 172 10.51 -8.42 -4.04
C ARG A 172 11.98 -8.77 -4.23
N LEU A 173 12.44 -9.91 -3.71
CA LEU A 173 13.81 -10.39 -3.89
C LEU A 173 14.06 -10.82 -5.34
N ILE A 174 13.08 -11.47 -5.98
CA ILE A 174 13.17 -11.95 -7.36
C ILE A 174 12.46 -10.99 -8.30
N LYS A 175 13.21 -10.36 -9.22
CA LYS A 175 12.73 -9.26 -10.07
C LYS A 175 12.11 -9.83 -11.35
N SER A 176 10.99 -9.24 -11.78
CA SER A 176 10.44 -9.49 -13.11
C SER A 176 11.31 -8.83 -14.20
N ASP A 177 11.12 -9.24 -15.46
CA ASP A 177 11.78 -8.58 -16.60
C ASP A 177 11.44 -7.08 -16.67
N SER A 178 10.21 -6.70 -16.31
CA SER A 178 9.80 -5.29 -16.27
C SER A 178 10.55 -4.50 -15.21
N GLU A 179 10.78 -5.11 -14.04
CA GLU A 179 11.57 -4.52 -12.96
C GLU A 179 13.04 -4.40 -13.35
N LEU A 180 13.63 -5.46 -13.93
CA LEU A 180 15.01 -5.45 -14.40
C LEU A 180 15.24 -4.35 -15.45
N ARG A 181 14.31 -4.16 -16.39
CA ARG A 181 14.39 -3.06 -17.37
C ARG A 181 14.35 -1.68 -16.71
N ILE A 182 13.54 -1.50 -15.68
CA ILE A 182 13.47 -0.22 -14.92
C ILE A 182 14.78 -0.01 -14.14
N MET A 183 15.29 -1.05 -13.48
CA MET A 183 16.55 -1.00 -12.75
C MET A 183 17.74 -0.69 -13.67
N GLN A 184 17.81 -1.31 -14.85
CA GLN A 184 18.83 -1.02 -15.85
C GLN A 184 18.78 0.45 -16.26
N ARG A 185 17.58 0.99 -16.54
CA ARG A 185 17.43 2.40 -16.88
C ARG A 185 17.89 3.33 -15.74
N ALA A 186 17.61 2.96 -14.49
CA ALA A 186 18.09 3.73 -13.33
C ALA A 186 19.62 3.69 -13.23
N ALA A 187 20.23 2.53 -13.47
CA ALA A 187 21.68 2.37 -13.52
C ALA A 187 22.30 3.24 -14.63
N ASP A 188 21.76 3.20 -15.85
CA ASP A 188 22.24 3.99 -16.99
C ASP A 188 22.25 5.50 -16.67
N ILE A 189 21.15 6.01 -16.10
CA ILE A 189 21.01 7.42 -15.69
C ILE A 189 22.06 7.77 -14.62
N SER A 190 22.25 6.88 -13.64
CA SER A 190 23.18 7.11 -12.54
C SER A 190 24.62 7.10 -13.04
N SER A 191 24.99 6.13 -13.88
CA SER A 191 26.30 6.05 -14.52
C SER A 191 26.60 7.28 -15.37
N GLU A 192 25.65 7.77 -16.16
CA GLU A 192 25.80 8.99 -16.94
C GLU A 192 26.07 10.21 -16.03
N ALA A 193 25.32 10.34 -14.93
CA ALA A 193 25.52 11.41 -13.95
C ALA A 193 26.91 11.35 -13.30
N HIS A 194 27.38 10.16 -12.92
CA HIS A 194 28.73 9.97 -12.40
C HIS A 194 29.81 10.32 -13.43
N CYS A 195 29.65 9.88 -14.69
CA CYS A 195 30.57 10.26 -15.78
C CYS A 195 30.62 11.78 -15.97
N ARG A 196 29.47 12.46 -15.91
CA ARG A 196 29.41 13.92 -15.99
C ARG A 196 30.14 14.58 -14.81
N ALA A 197 29.90 14.12 -13.58
CA ALA A 197 30.58 14.64 -12.40
C ALA A 197 32.11 14.53 -12.52
N MET A 198 32.63 13.39 -12.99
CA MET A 198 34.07 13.20 -13.23
C MET A 198 34.63 14.16 -14.27
N ARG A 199 33.90 14.43 -15.36
CA ARG A 199 34.34 15.38 -16.41
C ARG A 199 34.39 16.82 -15.91
N GLU A 200 33.43 17.21 -15.07
CA GLU A 200 33.27 18.56 -14.54
C GLU A 200 34.12 18.85 -13.30
N CYS A 201 34.61 17.81 -12.60
CA CYS A 201 35.36 17.94 -11.36
C CYS A 201 36.69 18.66 -11.58
N ARG A 202 36.89 19.80 -10.92
CA ARG A 202 38.15 20.56 -10.93
C ARG A 202 38.37 21.16 -9.53
N SER A 203 39.64 21.38 -9.17
CA SER A 203 40.00 21.98 -7.87
C SER A 203 39.29 23.33 -7.67
N GLY A 204 38.78 23.58 -6.47
CA GLY A 204 38.09 24.82 -6.12
C GLY A 204 36.60 24.90 -6.52
N ARG A 205 36.05 23.85 -7.14
CA ARG A 205 34.61 23.75 -7.44
C ARG A 205 33.90 22.98 -6.32
N PHE A 206 32.80 23.54 -5.82
CA PHE A 206 31.93 22.95 -4.79
C PHE A 206 30.49 22.84 -5.30
#